data_AF-A0A022PE43-F1
#
_entry.id   AF-A0A022PE43-F1
#
_cell.length_a   1.000
_cell.length_b   1.000
_cell.length_c   1.000
_cell.angle_alpha   90.00
_cell.angle_beta   90.00
_cell.angle_gamma   90.00
#
_symmetry.space_group_name_H-M   'P 1'
#
loop_
_entity.id
_entity.type
_entity.pdbx_description
1 polymer ?
#
loop_
_entity_poly.entity_id
_entity_poly.type
_entity_poly.pdbx_seq_one_letter_code
_entity_poly.pdbx_strand_id
1 'polypeptide(L)'
;MAMQSQDIIRQSATHSFTPAPRARDHQEEVAKLIDVTTCIGCKACQVACSEWNDIRDEVGFNVGVYDNPTDLTAKSWTVMRFSEVEEHGKVGVGQEPACVKTCPTGAIHFGTKEDMKNLASERVTELKGRGYQNAGLYDPQGVGGTHVMYVLHHADKPQLYHGLPDNPTISSAVTFWKGIWKPLAAVGFAATFAASIFHYVGIGPNRTNEQDEEHARQDDEIAEQSTNEEKLS
;
A
#
# COMPACT_ATOMS: atom_id res chain seq x y z
N MET A 1 26.64 3.69 -29.91
CA MET A 1 27.72 3.15 -29.06
C MET A 1 27.38 1.71 -28.77
N ALA A 2 28.26 0.79 -29.15
CA ALA A 2 28.08 -0.64 -28.94
C ALA A 2 27.96 -0.92 -27.44
N MET A 3 26.99 -1.73 -27.04
CA MET A 3 26.93 -2.31 -25.70
C MET A 3 28.18 -3.18 -25.52
N GLN A 4 29.23 -2.61 -24.93
CA GLN A 4 30.33 -3.40 -24.38
C GLN A 4 29.72 -4.33 -23.31
N SER A 5 29.96 -5.63 -23.45
CA SER A 5 29.64 -6.62 -22.43
C SER A 5 30.29 -6.17 -21.12
N GLN A 6 29.46 -5.71 -20.19
CA GLN A 6 29.92 -5.22 -18.90
C GLN A 6 30.32 -6.41 -18.02
N ASP A 7 31.53 -6.93 -18.23
CA ASP A 7 32.25 -7.69 -17.22
C ASP A 7 32.68 -6.72 -16.11
N ILE A 8 31.71 -6.30 -15.31
CA ILE A 8 31.94 -5.54 -14.08
C ILE A 8 32.43 -6.52 -13.03
N ILE A 9 33.64 -6.30 -12.52
CA ILE A 9 34.10 -7.03 -11.33
C ILE A 9 33.20 -6.63 -10.17
N ARG A 10 32.44 -7.59 -9.61
CA ARG A 10 31.85 -7.44 -8.27
C ARG A 10 32.97 -7.44 -7.24
N GLN A 11 33.57 -6.28 -6.95
CA GLN A 11 34.44 -6.12 -5.79
C GLN A 11 33.62 -5.60 -4.60
N SER A 12 33.03 -6.53 -3.86
CA SER A 12 32.69 -6.28 -2.46
C SER A 12 33.75 -6.93 -1.58
N ALA A 13 34.53 -6.10 -0.88
CA ALA A 13 35.43 -6.49 0.21
C ALA A 13 36.71 -7.29 -0.14
N THR A 14 37.36 -7.04 -1.29
CA THR A 14 38.73 -7.56 -1.50
C THR A 14 39.76 -6.60 -0.88
N HIS A 15 40.55 -7.07 0.08
CA HIS A 15 41.58 -6.27 0.75
C HIS A 15 42.87 -6.22 -0.10
N SER A 16 43.55 -5.07 -0.10
CA SER A 16 44.72 -4.78 -0.95
C SER A 16 45.95 -5.65 -0.67
N PHE A 17 45.99 -6.37 0.45
CA PHE A 17 47.14 -7.17 0.87
C PHE A 17 47.27 -8.53 0.18
N THR A 18 46.23 -9.03 -0.51
CA THR A 18 46.30 -10.32 -1.22
C THR A 18 45.36 -10.35 -2.43
N PRO A 19 45.75 -9.75 -3.57
CA PRO A 19 45.05 -10.01 -4.82
C PRO A 19 45.39 -11.42 -5.32
N ALA A 20 44.39 -12.15 -5.83
CA ALA A 20 44.64 -13.39 -6.56
C ALA A 20 45.52 -13.12 -7.81
N PRO A 21 46.34 -14.07 -8.28
CA PRO A 21 47.10 -13.89 -9.51
C PRO A 21 46.10 -13.73 -10.67
N ARG A 22 46.03 -12.52 -11.25
CA ARG A 22 45.21 -12.25 -12.45
C ARG A 22 46.12 -12.10 -13.66
N ALA A 23 45.75 -12.74 -14.77
CA ALA A 23 46.21 -12.28 -16.09
C ALA A 23 45.78 -10.82 -16.27
N ARG A 24 46.58 -9.98 -16.95
CA ARG A 24 46.28 -8.55 -17.12
C ARG A 24 45.00 -8.39 -17.94
N ASP A 25 43.88 -8.24 -17.24
CA ASP A 25 42.59 -7.85 -17.78
C ASP A 25 42.35 -6.38 -17.37
N HIS A 26 42.26 -5.50 -18.36
CA HIS A 26 42.06 -4.05 -18.19
C HIS A 26 40.58 -3.76 -17.95
N GLN A 27 40.02 -4.24 -16.85
CA GLN A 27 38.68 -3.88 -16.40
C GLN A 27 38.72 -2.56 -15.64
N GLU A 28 37.80 -1.65 -15.97
CA GLU A 28 37.68 -0.33 -15.35
C GLU A 28 37.04 -0.45 -13.97
N GLU A 29 37.65 0.18 -12.97
CA GLU A 29 37.09 0.25 -11.62
C GLU A 29 35.90 1.22 -11.61
N VAL A 30 34.74 0.75 -11.15
CA VAL A 30 33.52 1.56 -11.06
C VAL A 30 33.12 1.79 -9.61
N ALA A 31 32.61 2.98 -9.31
CA ALA A 31 32.10 3.33 -7.98
C ALA A 31 30.74 4.00 -8.10
N LYS A 32 29.89 3.78 -7.09
CA LYS A 32 28.59 4.44 -6.96
C LYS A 32 28.71 5.60 -5.97
N LEU A 33 28.55 6.82 -6.48
CA LEU A 33 28.46 8.03 -5.68
C LEU A 33 26.98 8.33 -5.37
N ILE A 34 26.66 8.52 -4.09
CA ILE A 34 25.34 9.01 -3.65
C ILE A 34 25.53 10.39 -3.06
N ASP A 35 25.04 11.40 -3.76
CA ASP A 35 24.99 12.77 -3.26
C ASP A 35 23.72 12.97 -2.41
N VAL A 36 23.92 13.10 -1.10
CA VAL A 36 22.82 13.27 -0.14
C VAL A 36 22.15 14.64 -0.23
N THR A 37 22.78 15.64 -0.86
CA THR A 37 22.19 16.98 -1.01
C THR A 37 21.03 16.99 -2.01
N THR A 38 21.07 16.08 -2.98
CA THR A 38 20.04 15.94 -4.02
C THR A 38 19.11 14.75 -3.80
N CYS A 39 19.52 13.77 -2.97
CA CYS A 39 18.73 12.60 -2.61
C CYS A 39 17.30 12.95 -2.16
N ILE A 40 16.34 12.11 -2.56
CA ILE A 40 14.89 12.26 -2.30
C ILE A 40 14.31 11.10 -1.48
N GLY A 41 15.15 10.22 -0.95
CA GLY A 41 14.65 9.13 -0.11
C GLY A 41 14.01 7.94 -0.83
N CYS A 42 14.10 7.81 -2.18
CA CYS A 42 13.29 6.84 -2.93
C CYS A 42 13.67 5.36 -2.76
N LYS A 43 14.80 5.05 -2.10
CA LYS A 43 15.37 3.70 -1.90
C LYS A 43 15.67 2.89 -3.17
N ALA A 44 15.49 3.44 -4.37
CA ALA A 44 15.81 2.76 -5.63
C ALA A 44 17.29 2.34 -5.69
N CYS A 45 18.18 3.13 -5.09
CA CYS A 45 19.60 2.81 -5.01
C CYS A 45 19.89 1.60 -4.10
N GLN A 46 19.07 1.31 -3.08
CA GLN A 46 19.21 0.10 -2.27
C GLN A 46 18.78 -1.13 -3.09
N VAL A 47 17.62 -1.04 -3.73
CA VAL A 47 17.09 -2.12 -4.60
C VAL A 47 18.10 -2.46 -5.69
N ALA A 48 18.62 -1.47 -6.42
CA ALA A 48 19.63 -1.69 -7.45
C ALA A 48 20.90 -2.38 -6.91
N CYS A 49 21.34 -2.02 -5.69
CA CYS A 49 22.50 -2.65 -5.05
C CYS A 49 22.22 -4.13 -4.74
N SER A 50 21.04 -4.43 -4.19
CA SER A 50 20.61 -5.79 -3.90
C SER A 50 20.47 -6.64 -5.16
N GLU A 51 19.84 -6.11 -6.22
CA GLU A 51 19.68 -6.80 -7.50
C GLU A 51 21.02 -7.07 -8.18
N TRP A 52 21.87 -6.04 -8.33
CA TRP A 52 23.15 -6.19 -9.03
C TRP A 52 24.15 -7.08 -8.32
N ASN A 53 24.04 -7.25 -7.01
CA ASN A 53 24.95 -8.08 -6.22
C ASN A 53 24.34 -9.42 -5.80
N ASP A 54 23.08 -9.68 -6.16
CA ASP A 54 22.34 -10.88 -5.75
C ASP A 54 22.37 -11.09 -4.22
N ILE A 55 22.14 -10.01 -3.48
CA ILE A 55 22.12 -10.00 -2.02
C ILE A 55 20.73 -9.64 -1.51
N ARG A 56 20.26 -10.36 -0.49
CA ARG A 56 18.99 -10.13 0.19
C ARG A 56 19.17 -10.39 1.68
N ASP A 57 18.88 -9.39 2.49
CA ASP A 57 18.81 -9.58 3.93
C ASP A 57 17.58 -10.40 4.33
N GLU A 58 17.60 -10.91 5.55
CA GLU A 58 16.40 -11.51 6.13
C GLU A 58 15.33 -10.44 6.37
N VAL A 59 14.06 -10.86 6.29
CA VAL A 59 12.93 -9.96 6.56
C VAL A 59 12.95 -9.62 8.05
N GLY A 60 13.34 -8.39 8.36
CA GLY A 60 13.36 -7.87 9.73
C GLY A 60 11.99 -7.46 10.26
N PHE A 61 12.00 -6.76 11.40
CA PHE A 61 10.82 -6.17 12.02
C PHE A 61 10.86 -4.65 11.94
N ASN A 62 9.70 -4.00 11.99
CA ASN A 62 9.63 -2.54 12.03
C ASN A 62 10.08 -2.04 13.41
N VAL A 63 11.12 -1.20 13.44
CA VAL A 63 11.71 -0.61 14.67
C VAL A 63 11.20 0.81 14.95
N GLY A 64 10.14 1.24 14.27
CA GLY A 64 9.58 2.59 14.43
C GLY A 64 10.33 3.69 13.69
N VAL A 65 11.33 3.37 12.88
CA VAL A 65 12.01 4.31 11.97
C VAL A 65 11.81 3.91 10.50
N TYR A 66 11.94 4.87 9.60
CA TYR A 66 11.77 4.69 8.16
C TYR A 66 12.93 3.91 7.51
N ASP A 67 14.08 3.78 8.19
CA ASP A 67 15.21 2.98 7.74
C ASP A 67 14.79 1.52 7.53
N ASN A 68 15.03 0.99 6.33
CA ASN A 68 14.77 -0.42 6.02
C ASN A 68 15.68 -0.90 4.88
N PRO A 69 16.62 -1.82 5.13
CA PRO A 69 16.93 -2.45 6.42
C PRO A 69 17.53 -1.45 7.43
N THR A 70 17.58 -1.82 8.72
CA THR A 70 17.98 -0.91 9.82
C THR A 70 19.46 -0.52 9.78
N ASP A 71 20.31 -1.39 9.25
CA ASP A 71 21.74 -1.14 9.12
C ASP A 71 22.33 -1.96 7.96
N LEU A 72 23.58 -1.65 7.61
CA LEU A 72 24.39 -2.44 6.71
C LEU A 72 24.64 -3.83 7.32
N THR A 73 24.62 -4.84 6.45
CA THR A 73 24.97 -6.22 6.80
C THR A 73 25.81 -6.83 5.70
N ALA A 74 26.24 -8.08 5.88
CA ALA A 74 26.89 -8.85 4.81
C ALA A 74 25.99 -9.02 3.57
N LYS A 75 24.67 -8.79 3.66
CA LYS A 75 23.71 -8.87 2.55
C LYS A 75 22.99 -7.55 2.25
N SER A 76 23.40 -6.46 2.91
CA SER A 76 22.82 -5.11 2.77
C SER A 76 23.93 -4.08 2.67
N TRP A 77 24.56 -3.95 1.51
CA TRP A 77 25.75 -3.08 1.33
C TRP A 77 25.41 -1.61 1.07
N THR A 78 24.15 -1.28 0.85
CA THR A 78 23.69 0.10 0.67
C THR A 78 22.41 0.29 1.45
N VAL A 79 22.50 1.13 2.49
CA VAL A 79 21.37 1.53 3.32
C VAL A 79 21.26 3.04 3.34
N MET A 80 20.05 3.51 3.08
CA MET A 80 19.63 4.89 3.16
C MET A 80 19.11 5.12 4.56
N ARG A 81 19.74 6.08 5.25
CA ARG A 81 19.34 6.50 6.59
C ARG A 81 18.58 7.80 6.52
N PHE A 82 17.50 7.89 7.26
CA PHE A 82 16.67 9.06 7.35
C PHE A 82 16.90 9.75 8.68
N SER A 83 17.15 11.05 8.63
CA SER A 83 17.08 11.91 9.82
C SER A 83 15.62 12.26 10.02
N GLU A 84 14.96 11.51 10.88
CA GLU A 84 13.58 11.76 11.24
C GLU A 84 13.48 12.93 12.22
N VAL A 85 12.50 13.78 11.99
CA VAL A 85 12.14 14.88 12.88
C VAL A 85 10.70 14.67 13.34
N GLU A 86 10.46 14.86 14.64
CA GLU A 86 9.11 14.93 15.17
C GLU A 86 8.57 16.33 14.97
N GLU A 87 7.53 16.45 14.15
CA GLU A 87 6.81 17.71 13.95
C GLU A 87 5.33 17.47 14.24
N HIS A 88 4.76 18.24 15.18
CA HIS A 88 3.35 18.12 15.59
C HIS A 88 2.91 16.70 16.01
N GLY A 89 3.79 15.94 16.67
CA GLY A 89 3.50 14.58 17.13
C GLY A 89 3.49 13.52 16.01
N LYS A 90 4.08 13.84 14.85
CA LYS A 90 4.27 12.90 13.74
C LYS A 90 5.75 12.83 13.38
N VAL A 91 6.25 11.61 13.23
CA VAL A 91 7.58 11.34 12.70
C VAL A 91 7.56 11.59 11.19
N GLY A 92 8.37 12.51 10.72
CA GLY A 92 8.49 12.86 9.30
C GLY A 92 9.94 13.05 8.90
N VAL A 93 10.22 12.89 7.60
CA VAL A 93 11.58 13.07 7.05
C VAL A 93 11.81 14.48 6.51
N GLY A 94 10.90 15.43 6.81
CA GLY A 94 11.01 16.85 6.46
C GLY A 94 11.15 17.17 4.96
N GLN A 95 10.92 16.18 4.08
CA GLN A 95 11.12 16.32 2.63
C GLN A 95 9.79 16.32 1.88
N GLU A 96 9.72 17.19 0.88
CA GLU A 96 8.62 17.21 -0.08
C GLU A 96 8.70 16.00 -1.04
N PRO A 97 7.55 15.60 -1.65
CA PRO A 97 7.54 14.57 -2.67
C PRO A 97 8.48 14.86 -3.85
N ALA A 98 9.08 13.81 -4.41
CA ALA A 98 10.01 13.91 -5.54
C ALA A 98 9.44 14.68 -6.75
N CYS A 99 8.16 14.48 -7.06
CA CYS A 99 7.49 15.18 -8.16
C CYS A 99 7.39 16.69 -7.93
N VAL A 100 7.31 17.13 -6.68
CA VAL A 100 7.31 18.55 -6.29
C VAL A 100 8.72 19.10 -6.47
N LYS A 101 9.72 18.46 -5.86
CA LYS A 101 11.14 18.86 -5.94
C LYS A 101 11.67 18.96 -7.37
N THR A 102 11.24 18.05 -8.24
CA THR A 102 11.74 17.98 -9.62
C THR A 102 10.97 18.86 -10.61
N CYS A 103 9.86 19.49 -10.21
CA CYS A 103 9.03 20.24 -11.15
C CYS A 103 9.76 21.50 -11.63
N PRO A 104 10.22 21.56 -12.89
CA PRO A 104 11.12 22.63 -13.35
C PRO A 104 10.43 23.99 -13.43
N THR A 105 9.11 24.00 -13.57
CA THR A 105 8.29 25.21 -13.70
C THR A 105 7.63 25.63 -12.38
N GLY A 106 7.79 24.84 -11.31
CA GLY A 106 7.07 25.07 -10.05
C GLY A 106 5.56 24.91 -10.17
N ALA A 107 5.07 24.04 -11.06
CA ALA A 107 3.63 23.79 -11.20
C ALA A 107 3.03 22.95 -10.07
N ILE A 108 3.86 22.23 -9.31
CA ILE A 108 3.45 21.37 -8.20
C ILE A 108 4.03 21.97 -6.92
N HIS A 109 3.18 22.14 -5.90
CA HIS A 109 3.55 22.65 -4.59
C HIS A 109 3.13 21.66 -3.50
N PHE A 110 3.82 21.68 -2.36
CA PHE A 110 3.55 20.83 -1.21
C PHE A 110 3.58 21.64 0.08
N GLY A 111 2.64 21.36 0.98
CA GLY A 111 2.50 22.05 2.25
C GLY A 111 1.22 21.65 2.96
N THR A 112 0.81 22.41 3.97
CA THR A 112 -0.45 22.16 4.66
C THR A 112 -1.64 22.39 3.72
N LYS A 113 -2.76 21.70 3.95
CA LYS A 113 -3.95 21.85 3.11
C LYS A 113 -4.48 23.28 3.10
N GLU A 114 -4.32 24.00 4.20
CA GLU A 114 -4.69 25.41 4.33
C GLU A 114 -3.78 26.30 3.48
N ASP A 115 -2.47 26.16 3.61
CA ASP A 115 -1.50 26.94 2.83
C ASP A 115 -1.67 26.72 1.33
N MET A 116 -1.92 25.47 0.92
CA MET A 116 -2.15 25.15 -0.51
C MET A 116 -3.45 25.74 -1.04
N LYS A 117 -4.49 25.90 -0.19
CA LYS A 117 -5.72 26.60 -0.57
C LYS A 117 -5.50 28.11 -0.70
N ASN A 118 -4.70 28.70 0.19
CA ASN A 118 -4.33 30.11 0.12
C ASN A 118 -3.52 30.41 -1.15
N LEU A 119 -2.47 29.62 -1.40
CA LEU A 119 -1.65 29.71 -2.62
C LEU A 119 -2.49 29.53 -3.89
N ALA A 120 -3.42 28.56 -3.89
CA ALA A 120 -4.34 28.37 -5.02
C ALA A 120 -5.26 29.58 -5.23
N SER A 121 -5.75 30.21 -4.17
CA SER A 121 -6.60 31.40 -4.23
C SER A 121 -5.87 32.60 -4.85
N GLU A 122 -4.63 32.83 -4.45
CA GLU A 122 -3.75 33.86 -5.04
C GLU A 122 -3.57 33.58 -6.54
N ARG A 123 -3.24 32.35 -6.90
CA ARG A 123 -3.04 31.96 -8.30
C ARG A 123 -4.30 32.11 -9.15
N VAL A 124 -5.47 31.74 -8.61
CA VAL A 124 -6.76 31.93 -9.28
C VAL A 124 -7.03 33.42 -9.54
N THR A 125 -6.69 34.28 -8.57
CA THR A 125 -6.84 35.73 -8.70
C THR A 125 -5.97 36.28 -9.84
N GLU A 126 -4.71 35.83 -9.93
CA GLU A 126 -3.84 36.19 -11.06
C GLU A 126 -4.39 35.73 -12.41
N LEU A 127 -4.91 34.50 -12.49
CA LEU A 127 -5.47 33.95 -13.72
C LEU A 127 -6.70 34.74 -14.20
N LYS A 128 -7.58 35.13 -13.27
CA LYS A 128 -8.72 36.01 -13.57
C LYS A 128 -8.25 37.37 -14.09
N GLY A 129 -7.20 37.94 -13.51
CA GLY A 129 -6.57 39.17 -14.00
C GLY A 129 -5.99 39.05 -15.42
N ARG A 130 -5.61 37.85 -15.84
CA ARG A 130 -5.13 37.54 -17.21
C ARG A 130 -6.25 37.18 -18.19
N GLY A 131 -7.51 37.28 -17.79
CA GLY A 131 -8.68 37.03 -18.64
C GLY A 131 -9.35 35.66 -18.46
N TYR A 132 -8.82 34.78 -17.60
CA TYR A 132 -9.44 33.48 -17.31
C TYR A 132 -10.54 33.62 -16.24
N GLN A 133 -11.72 34.13 -16.64
CA GLN A 133 -12.81 34.45 -15.70
C GLN A 133 -13.31 33.23 -14.91
N ASN A 134 -13.25 32.04 -15.51
CA ASN A 134 -13.69 30.79 -14.89
C ASN A 134 -12.54 30.02 -14.22
N ALA A 135 -11.40 30.67 -13.95
CA ALA A 135 -10.33 30.03 -13.20
C ALA A 135 -10.78 29.73 -11.77
N GLY A 136 -10.34 28.60 -11.24
CA GLY A 136 -10.74 28.13 -9.92
C GLY A 136 -9.91 26.95 -9.40
N LEU A 137 -10.08 26.67 -8.11
CA LEU A 137 -9.49 25.52 -7.44
C LEU A 137 -10.44 24.32 -7.57
N TYR A 138 -9.92 23.21 -8.10
CA TYR A 138 -10.58 21.93 -8.12
C TYR A 138 -10.23 21.15 -6.83
N ASP A 139 -11.14 21.21 -5.86
CA ASP A 139 -11.13 20.47 -4.59
C ASP A 139 -12.56 19.94 -4.29
N PRO A 140 -12.98 18.83 -4.93
CA PRO A 140 -14.40 18.44 -5.00
C PRO A 140 -14.95 18.06 -3.62
N GLN A 141 -15.97 18.80 -3.17
CA GLN A 141 -16.59 18.58 -1.86
C GLN A 141 -17.49 17.33 -1.83
N GLY A 142 -17.92 16.81 -2.98
CA GLY A 142 -18.69 15.57 -3.07
C GLY A 142 -17.97 14.33 -2.51
N VAL A 143 -16.64 14.39 -2.36
CA VAL A 143 -15.81 13.38 -1.69
C VAL A 143 -15.16 13.89 -0.39
N GLY A 144 -15.63 15.01 0.15
CA GLY A 144 -15.06 15.65 1.36
C GLY A 144 -13.78 16.46 1.10
N GLY A 145 -13.51 16.78 -0.16
CA GLY A 145 -12.25 17.38 -0.60
C GLY A 145 -11.13 16.37 -0.75
N THR A 146 -10.06 16.81 -1.39
CA THR A 146 -8.92 16.00 -1.82
C THR A 146 -7.63 16.48 -1.16
N HIS A 147 -6.59 15.66 -1.19
CA HIS A 147 -5.23 16.04 -0.77
C HIS A 147 -4.31 16.30 -1.97
N VAL A 148 -4.84 16.18 -3.19
CA VAL A 148 -4.20 16.57 -4.44
C VAL A 148 -5.23 17.39 -5.19
N MET A 149 -5.00 18.70 -5.26
CA MET A 149 -5.92 19.68 -5.83
C MET A 149 -5.29 20.32 -7.07
N TYR A 150 -6.12 20.89 -7.95
CA TYR A 150 -5.64 21.54 -9.17
C TYR A 150 -6.13 22.98 -9.25
N VAL A 151 -5.29 23.90 -9.72
CA VAL A 151 -5.76 25.19 -10.22
C VAL A 151 -6.04 25.05 -11.72
N LEU A 152 -7.29 25.29 -12.11
CA LEU A 152 -7.74 25.15 -13.49
C LEU A 152 -8.04 26.53 -14.08
N HIS A 153 -7.75 26.72 -15.37
CA HIS A 153 -8.15 27.91 -16.12
C HIS A 153 -9.68 27.94 -16.37
N HIS A 154 -10.29 26.76 -16.40
CA HIS A 154 -11.71 26.52 -16.66
C HIS A 154 -12.24 25.55 -15.60
N ALA A 155 -12.36 26.02 -14.36
CA ALA A 155 -12.90 25.21 -13.27
C ALA A 155 -14.40 24.92 -13.43
N ASP A 156 -15.08 25.66 -14.31
CA ASP A 156 -16.46 25.41 -14.75
C ASP A 156 -16.59 24.20 -15.69
N LYS A 157 -15.49 23.75 -16.29
CA LYS A 157 -15.44 22.64 -17.25
C LYS A 157 -14.21 21.77 -17.00
N PRO A 158 -14.13 21.11 -15.83
CA PRO A 158 -12.98 20.26 -15.49
C PRO A 158 -12.77 19.13 -16.50
N GLN A 159 -13.80 18.69 -17.20
CA GLN A 159 -13.73 17.61 -18.20
C GLN A 159 -12.79 17.95 -19.37
N LEU A 160 -12.52 19.24 -19.61
CA LEU A 160 -11.51 19.68 -20.59
C LEU A 160 -10.09 19.20 -20.22
N TYR A 161 -9.83 18.97 -18.94
CA TYR A 161 -8.55 18.50 -18.41
C TYR A 161 -8.56 16.97 -18.35
N HIS A 162 -8.56 16.33 -19.52
CA HIS A 162 -8.48 14.87 -19.68
C HIS A 162 -9.62 14.11 -18.96
N GLY A 163 -10.85 14.62 -19.06
CA GLY A 163 -12.03 13.94 -18.51
C GLY A 163 -12.14 14.02 -17.00
N LEU A 164 -11.52 15.01 -16.36
CA LEU A 164 -11.66 15.23 -14.92
C LEU A 164 -13.16 15.38 -14.55
N PRO A 165 -13.69 14.60 -13.58
CA PRO A 165 -15.11 14.65 -13.22
C PRO A 165 -15.53 16.01 -12.65
N ASP A 166 -16.78 16.42 -12.88
CA ASP A 166 -17.26 17.72 -12.39
C ASP A 166 -17.42 17.76 -10.88
N ASN A 167 -18.25 16.85 -10.38
CA ASN A 167 -18.63 16.74 -8.99
C ASN A 167 -18.66 15.27 -8.59
N PRO A 168 -17.49 14.63 -8.42
CA PRO A 168 -17.44 13.24 -8.00
C PRO A 168 -18.03 13.11 -6.60
N THR A 169 -18.89 12.10 -6.41
CA THR A 169 -19.51 11.78 -5.12
C THR A 169 -19.37 10.29 -4.83
N ILE A 170 -19.39 9.94 -3.55
CA ILE A 170 -19.43 8.55 -3.13
C ILE A 170 -20.82 7.99 -3.46
N SER A 171 -20.89 6.88 -4.19
CA SER A 171 -22.16 6.27 -4.58
C SER A 171 -23.02 5.94 -3.36
N SER A 172 -24.33 6.21 -3.44
CA SER A 172 -25.27 5.99 -2.34
C SER A 172 -25.31 4.54 -1.86
N ALA A 173 -25.15 3.57 -2.78
CA ALA A 173 -25.08 2.15 -2.44
C ALA A 173 -23.87 1.83 -1.54
N VAL A 174 -22.69 2.39 -1.85
CA VAL A 174 -21.48 2.21 -1.03
C VAL A 174 -21.64 2.91 0.32
N THR A 175 -22.23 4.11 0.34
CA THR A 175 -22.51 4.84 1.58
C THR A 175 -23.45 4.07 2.49
N PHE A 176 -24.50 3.46 1.94
CA PHE A 176 -25.44 2.62 2.70
C PHE A 176 -24.77 1.32 3.19
N TRP A 177 -24.09 0.60 2.31
CA TRP A 177 -23.42 -0.67 2.61
C TRP A 177 -22.28 -0.51 3.64
N LYS A 178 -21.47 0.54 3.54
CA LYS A 178 -20.39 0.80 4.50
C LYS A 178 -20.87 1.58 5.73
N GLY A 179 -21.99 2.28 5.62
CA GLY A 179 -22.60 3.05 6.69
C GLY A 179 -23.51 2.18 7.55
N ILE A 180 -24.83 2.31 7.35
CA ILE A 180 -25.87 1.73 8.22
C ILE A 180 -25.79 0.20 8.31
N TRP A 181 -25.40 -0.48 7.22
CA TRP A 181 -25.40 -1.93 7.19
C TRP A 181 -24.38 -2.57 8.14
N LYS A 182 -23.21 -1.96 8.35
CA LYS A 182 -22.17 -2.50 9.24
C LYS A 182 -22.61 -2.63 10.72
N PRO A 183 -23.12 -1.58 11.38
CA PRO A 183 -23.58 -1.70 12.77
C PRO A 183 -24.82 -2.58 12.87
N LEU A 184 -25.75 -2.54 11.90
CA LEU A 184 -26.91 -3.43 11.90
C LEU A 184 -26.51 -4.91 11.81
N ALA A 185 -25.55 -5.24 10.94
CA ALA A 185 -25.02 -6.59 10.83
C ALA A 185 -24.35 -7.02 12.14
N ALA A 186 -23.53 -6.15 12.76
CA ALA A 186 -22.88 -6.44 14.04
C ALA A 186 -23.90 -6.72 15.16
N VAL A 187 -24.96 -5.90 15.24
CA VAL A 187 -26.07 -6.12 16.20
C VAL A 187 -26.81 -7.42 15.90
N GLY A 188 -27.08 -7.71 14.62
CA GLY A 188 -27.71 -8.95 14.18
C GLY A 188 -26.89 -10.17 14.60
N PHE A 189 -25.58 -10.17 14.36
CA PHE A 189 -24.69 -11.25 14.79
C PHE A 189 -24.68 -11.43 16.31
N ALA A 190 -24.62 -10.34 17.08
CA ALA A 190 -24.67 -10.41 18.55
C ALA A 190 -26.00 -10.98 19.05
N ALA A 191 -27.12 -10.57 18.45
CA ALA A 191 -28.44 -11.06 18.78
C ALA A 191 -28.61 -12.55 18.45
N THR A 192 -28.17 -12.99 17.27
CA THR A 192 -28.20 -14.41 16.88
C THR A 192 -27.34 -15.25 17.81
N PHE A 193 -26.14 -14.78 18.16
CA PHE A 193 -25.27 -15.47 19.10
C PHE A 193 -25.91 -15.60 20.49
N ALA A 194 -26.45 -14.51 21.03
CA ALA A 194 -27.16 -14.54 22.30
C ALA A 194 -28.37 -15.47 22.26
N ALA A 195 -29.21 -15.38 21.22
CA ALA A 195 -30.37 -16.24 21.04
C ALA A 195 -29.98 -17.72 20.98
N SER A 196 -28.87 -18.06 20.31
CA SER A 196 -28.37 -19.43 20.25
C SER A 196 -27.98 -19.97 21.63
N ILE A 197 -27.33 -19.15 22.47
CA ILE A 197 -26.99 -19.50 23.85
C ILE A 197 -28.25 -19.70 24.69
N PHE A 198 -29.19 -18.75 24.64
CA PHE A 198 -30.44 -18.84 25.41
C PHE A 198 -31.32 -20.01 24.97
N HIS A 199 -31.41 -20.28 23.66
CA HIS A 199 -32.10 -21.45 23.13
C HIS A 199 -31.47 -22.75 23.63
N TYR A 200 -30.14 -22.87 23.55
CA TYR A 200 -29.43 -24.06 24.02
C TYR A 200 -29.59 -24.28 25.53
N VAL A 201 -29.48 -23.23 26.34
CA VAL A 201 -29.64 -23.32 27.80
C VAL A 201 -31.10 -23.58 28.22
N GLY A 202 -32.07 -22.98 27.53
CA GLY A 202 -33.49 -23.05 27.90
C GLY A 202 -34.20 -24.33 27.41
N ILE A 203 -33.93 -24.77 26.19
CA ILE A 203 -34.56 -25.98 25.60
C ILE A 203 -33.69 -27.22 25.82
N GLY A 204 -32.37 -27.04 25.93
CA GLY A 204 -31.42 -28.13 26.05
C GLY A 204 -31.03 -28.75 24.70
N PRO A 205 -30.04 -29.66 24.71
CA PRO A 205 -29.64 -30.40 23.51
C PRO A 205 -30.75 -31.36 23.08
N ASN A 206 -30.95 -31.51 21.77
CA ASN A 206 -31.82 -32.56 21.24
C ASN A 206 -31.16 -33.92 21.50
N ARG A 207 -31.79 -34.75 22.34
CA ARG A 207 -31.30 -36.11 22.66
C ARG A 207 -32.18 -37.11 21.92
N THR A 208 -31.59 -38.15 21.36
CA THR A 208 -32.32 -39.31 20.85
C THR A 208 -33.00 -40.02 22.02
N ASN A 209 -34.24 -40.45 21.82
CA ASN A 209 -34.93 -41.33 22.75
C ASN A 209 -34.68 -42.81 22.36
N GLU A 210 -35.04 -43.75 23.24
CA GLU A 210 -34.82 -45.20 22.99
C GLU A 210 -35.55 -45.70 21.73
N GLN A 211 -36.69 -45.09 21.37
CA GLN A 211 -37.44 -45.44 20.15
C GLN A 211 -36.70 -44.96 18.89
N ASP A 212 -36.06 -43.78 18.94
CA ASP A 212 -35.23 -43.27 17.85
C ASP A 212 -34.01 -44.17 17.62
N GLU A 213 -33.42 -44.71 18.71
CA GLU A 213 -32.31 -45.68 18.65
C GLU A 213 -32.76 -47.07 18.20
N GLU A 214 -33.97 -47.51 18.53
CA GLU A 214 -34.56 -48.75 18.03
C GLU A 214 -34.90 -48.66 16.54
N HIS A 215 -35.50 -47.55 16.10
CA HIS A 215 -35.77 -47.29 14.69
C HIS A 215 -34.48 -47.22 13.88
N ALA A 216 -33.44 -46.55 14.38
CA ALA A 216 -32.13 -46.55 13.73
C ALA A 216 -31.53 -47.95 13.63
N ARG A 217 -31.64 -48.77 14.68
CA ARG A 217 -31.18 -50.18 14.66
C ARG A 217 -31.98 -51.04 13.67
N GLN A 218 -33.28 -50.83 13.58
CA GLN A 218 -34.13 -51.51 12.59
C GLN A 218 -33.80 -51.12 11.16
N ASP A 219 -33.56 -49.83 10.91
CA ASP A 219 -33.19 -49.34 9.59
C ASP A 219 -31.81 -49.90 9.16
N ASP A 220 -30.85 -49.99 10.08
CA ASP A 220 -29.55 -50.62 9.85
C ASP A 220 -29.68 -52.13 9.56
N GLU A 221 -30.52 -52.86 10.31
CA GLU A 221 -30.79 -54.28 10.07
C GLU A 221 -31.46 -54.53 8.70
N ILE A 222 -32.39 -53.66 8.28
CA ILE A 222 -33.05 -53.73 6.96
C ILE A 222 -32.04 -53.43 5.83
N ALA A 223 -31.13 -52.47 6.05
CA ALA A 223 -30.06 -52.16 5.10
C ALA A 223 -29.06 -53.33 4.96
N GLU A 224 -28.70 -54.01 6.06
CA GLU A 224 -27.85 -55.20 6.01
C GLU A 224 -28.52 -56.40 5.34
N GLN A 225 -29.83 -56.58 5.54
CA GLN A 225 -30.59 -57.67 4.89
C GLN A 225 -30.70 -57.44 3.37
N SER A 226 -31.05 -56.22 2.95
CA SER A 226 -31.14 -55.89 1.52
C SER A 226 -29.79 -56.01 0.79
N THR A 227 -28.68 -55.62 1.43
CA THR A 227 -27.34 -55.77 0.85
C THR A 227 -26.85 -57.22 0.80
N ASN A 228 -27.32 -58.09 1.71
CA ASN A 228 -27.04 -59.53 1.66
C ASN A 228 -27.90 -60.25 0.60
N GLU A 229 -29.15 -59.83 0.39
CA GLU A 229 -29.99 -60.35 -0.69
C GLU A 229 -29.44 -59.97 -2.09
N GLU A 230 -28.94 -58.75 -2.27
CA GLU A 230 -28.32 -58.29 -3.53
C GLU A 230 -26.99 -59.01 -3.85
N LYS A 231 -26.24 -59.47 -2.83
CA LYS A 231 -25.02 -60.28 -3.03
C LYS A 231 -25.28 -61.75 -3.36
N LEU A 232 -26.50 -62.25 -3.13
CA LEU A 232 -26.89 -63.64 -3.40
C LEU A 232 -27.57 -63.83 -4.77
N SER A 233 -27.91 -62.75 -5.49
CA SER A 233 -28.43 -62.78 -6.86
C SER A 233 -27.32 -62.59 -7.91
#